data_AF-A8YA21-F1
#
_entry.id   AF-A8YA21-F1
#
_cell.length_a   1.000
_cell.length_b   1.000
_cell.length_c   1.000
_cell.angle_alpha   90.00
_cell.angle_beta   90.00
_cell.angle_gamma   90.00
#
_symmetry.space_group_name_H-M   'P 1'
#
loop_
_entity.id
_entity.type
_entity.pdbx_description
1 polymer ?
#
loop_
_entity_poly.entity_id
_entity_poly.type
_entity_poly.pdbx_seq_one_letter_code
_entity_poly.pdbx_strand_id
1 'polypeptide(L)'
;MLRYLEVVEESVVKLKPQEIEIQNIDHLGIVAGIIDSIGIVEIINELIGVEKDEKVNAGQVVKAMIINGLGFVSKPLYMFPEYFETIACEHLIGTGVKPEYLNDDKLGRVMDKLFIKGLDTIFFIIAVKAAQKFGVSLSTSHLDSSSIHVHGQYNTSLPEVIFENQKIGNNQELEEIAVKSPKEITITYGYSRDHRPDLKQFIIEMICSGDGDIPIFLHYF
;
A
#
# COMPACT_ATOMS: atom_id res chain seq x y z
N MET A 1 -39.02 -29.38 -70.65
CA MET A 1 -37.77 -29.77 -69.96
C MET A 1 -36.98 -28.51 -69.67
N LEU A 2 -37.19 -27.87 -68.52
CA LEU A 2 -36.41 -26.74 -68.04
C LEU A 2 -36.04 -27.05 -66.58
N ARG A 3 -34.78 -27.44 -66.35
CA ARG A 3 -34.23 -27.63 -65.01
C ARG A 3 -33.80 -26.26 -64.49
N TYR A 4 -34.40 -25.81 -63.39
CA TYR A 4 -33.87 -24.72 -62.60
C TYR A 4 -32.59 -25.20 -61.90
N LEU A 5 -31.49 -24.46 -62.08
CA LEU A 5 -30.26 -24.61 -61.31
C LEU A 5 -30.49 -23.95 -59.94
N GLU A 6 -30.49 -24.75 -58.88
CA GLU A 6 -30.33 -24.23 -57.51
C GLU A 6 -28.90 -23.70 -57.37
N VAL A 7 -28.79 -22.39 -57.21
CA VAL A 7 -27.55 -21.72 -56.80
C VAL A 7 -27.37 -22.04 -55.32
N VAL A 8 -26.38 -22.86 -55.01
CA VAL A 8 -25.96 -23.15 -53.64
C VAL A 8 -25.27 -21.89 -53.11
N GLU A 9 -25.93 -21.17 -52.21
CA GLU A 9 -25.29 -20.11 -51.41
C GLU A 9 -24.23 -20.75 -50.51
N GLU A 10 -22.95 -20.57 -50.86
CA GLU A 10 -21.85 -20.86 -49.97
C GLU A 10 -21.96 -19.97 -48.73
N SER A 11 -22.10 -20.60 -47.56
CA SER A 11 -22.13 -19.94 -46.27
C SER A 11 -20.77 -19.33 -45.96
N VAL A 12 -20.63 -18.02 -46.18
CA VAL A 12 -19.46 -17.26 -45.75
C VAL A 12 -19.42 -17.28 -44.21
N VAL A 13 -18.48 -18.05 -43.66
CA VAL A 13 -18.15 -18.03 -42.23
C VAL A 13 -17.63 -16.63 -41.89
N LYS A 14 -18.50 -15.78 -41.34
CA LYS A 14 -18.10 -14.52 -40.73
C LYS A 14 -17.27 -14.83 -39.48
N LEU A 15 -15.94 -14.82 -39.63
CA LEU A 15 -15.04 -14.72 -38.49
C LEU A 15 -15.41 -13.43 -37.74
N LYS A 16 -15.74 -13.56 -36.44
CA LYS A 16 -15.93 -12.38 -35.57
C LYS A 16 -14.63 -11.56 -35.64
N PRO A 17 -14.69 -10.23 -35.79
CA PRO A 17 -13.49 -9.41 -35.65
C PRO A 17 -12.89 -9.73 -34.29
N GLN A 18 -11.62 -10.13 -34.25
CA GLN A 18 -10.89 -10.18 -32.98
C GLN A 18 -10.93 -8.76 -32.41
N GLU A 19 -11.61 -8.59 -31.28
CA GLU A 19 -11.59 -7.35 -30.53
C GLU A 19 -10.14 -7.14 -30.09
N ILE A 20 -9.47 -6.16 -30.72
CA ILE A 20 -8.12 -5.76 -30.34
C ILE A 20 -8.29 -4.80 -29.17
N GLU A 21 -7.92 -5.25 -27.98
CA GLU A 21 -7.84 -4.41 -26.78
C GLU A 21 -6.41 -3.89 -26.64
N ILE A 22 -6.27 -2.57 -26.49
CA ILE A 22 -4.98 -1.90 -26.29
C ILE A 22 -4.90 -1.52 -24.82
N GLN A 23 -3.86 -1.99 -24.13
CA GLN A 23 -3.62 -1.70 -22.73
C GLN A 23 -2.21 -1.14 -22.53
N ASN A 24 -2.06 -0.28 -21.52
CA ASN A 24 -0.80 0.38 -21.18
C ASN A 24 -0.05 -0.38 -20.06
N ILE A 25 1.27 -0.43 -20.18
CA ILE A 25 2.19 -0.96 -19.16
C ILE A 25 3.07 0.16 -18.58
N ASP A 26 3.53 1.08 -19.42
CA ASP A 26 4.37 2.23 -19.05
C ASP A 26 5.54 1.88 -18.10
N HIS A 27 5.85 2.75 -17.14
CA HIS A 27 6.82 2.49 -16.07
C HIS A 27 6.30 1.49 -15.02
N LEU A 28 5.00 1.18 -15.04
CA LEU A 28 4.35 0.31 -14.07
C LEU A 28 4.85 -1.13 -14.18
N GLY A 29 5.33 -1.54 -15.36
CA GLY A 29 5.97 -2.85 -15.55
C GLY A 29 7.22 -3.03 -14.68
N ILE A 30 8.04 -1.98 -14.53
CA ILE A 30 9.23 -2.00 -13.66
C ILE A 30 8.79 -2.08 -12.19
N VAL A 31 7.81 -1.27 -11.81
CA VAL A 31 7.24 -1.26 -10.46
C VAL A 31 6.70 -2.65 -10.11
N ALA A 32 5.87 -3.23 -10.97
CA ALA A 32 5.32 -4.58 -10.78
C ALA A 32 6.42 -5.63 -10.66
N GLY A 33 7.45 -5.57 -11.53
CA GLY A 33 8.58 -6.50 -11.47
C GLY A 33 9.38 -6.42 -10.17
N ILE A 34 9.54 -5.23 -9.59
CA ILE A 34 10.19 -5.04 -8.28
C ILE A 34 9.30 -5.61 -7.16
N ILE A 35 8.00 -5.32 -7.18
CA ILE A 35 7.03 -5.86 -6.22
C ILE A 35 7.07 -7.40 -6.21
N ASP A 36 7.06 -8.01 -7.40
CA ASP A 36 7.12 -9.47 -7.56
C ASP A 36 8.48 -10.04 -7.15
N SER A 37 9.56 -9.30 -7.40
CA SER A 37 10.91 -9.72 -6.99
C SER A 37 11.09 -9.76 -5.47
N ILE A 38 10.46 -8.83 -4.75
CA ILE A 38 10.42 -8.78 -3.28
C ILE A 38 9.47 -9.84 -2.71
N GLY A 39 8.41 -10.20 -3.45
CA GLY A 39 7.37 -11.12 -3.01
C GLY A 39 6.33 -10.45 -2.10
N ILE A 40 6.02 -9.18 -2.36
CA ILE A 40 5.09 -8.40 -1.51
C ILE A 40 3.70 -9.05 -1.48
N VAL A 41 3.22 -9.56 -2.62
CA VAL A 41 1.89 -10.18 -2.72
C VAL A 41 1.79 -11.39 -1.77
N GLU A 42 2.81 -12.24 -1.77
CA GLU A 42 2.89 -13.43 -0.94
C GLU A 42 3.00 -13.07 0.54
N ILE A 43 3.86 -12.11 0.89
CA ILE A 43 4.04 -11.63 2.26
C ILE A 43 2.72 -11.10 2.82
N ILE A 44 2.01 -10.26 2.07
CA ILE A 44 0.74 -9.69 2.51
C ILE A 44 -0.33 -10.79 2.68
N ASN A 45 -0.41 -11.72 1.73
CA ASN A 45 -1.35 -12.84 1.79
C ASN A 45 -1.07 -13.78 2.97
N GLU A 46 0.20 -13.98 3.35
CA GLU A 46 0.58 -14.75 4.54
C GLU A 46 0.19 -14.02 5.83
N LEU A 47 0.37 -12.70 5.88
CA LEU A 47 0.10 -11.90 7.08
C LEU A 47 -1.39 -11.68 7.36
N ILE A 48 -2.19 -11.52 6.31
CA ILE A 48 -3.62 -11.13 6.38
C ILE A 48 -4.55 -12.31 6.08
N GLY A 49 -4.06 -13.34 5.39
CA GLY A 49 -4.84 -14.46 4.91
C GLY A 49 -5.51 -14.20 3.56
N VAL A 50 -5.93 -15.30 2.92
CA VAL A 50 -6.65 -15.31 1.64
C VAL A 50 -7.98 -16.02 1.83
N GLU A 51 -9.05 -15.41 1.34
CA GLU A 51 -10.39 -16.00 1.35
C GLU A 51 -10.63 -16.73 0.01
N LYS A 52 -11.28 -17.90 0.06
CA LYS A 52 -11.43 -18.78 -1.12
C LYS A 52 -12.27 -18.18 -2.25
N ASP A 53 -13.24 -17.34 -1.91
CA ASP A 53 -14.22 -16.78 -2.84
C ASP A 53 -13.88 -15.31 -3.22
N GLU A 54 -12.68 -14.84 -2.87
CA GLU A 54 -12.23 -13.50 -3.25
C GLU A 54 -11.83 -13.43 -4.73
N LYS A 55 -12.39 -12.45 -5.45
CA LYS A 55 -12.00 -12.14 -6.83
C LYS A 55 -10.56 -11.63 -6.93
N VAL A 56 -10.11 -10.91 -5.90
CA VAL A 56 -8.76 -10.36 -5.76
C VAL A 56 -8.33 -10.49 -4.30
N ASN A 57 -7.13 -11.02 -4.07
CA ASN A 57 -6.59 -11.18 -2.72
C ASN A 57 -5.96 -9.89 -2.17
N ALA A 58 -5.66 -9.86 -0.88
CA ALA A 58 -5.11 -8.67 -0.21
C ALA A 58 -3.76 -8.23 -0.81
N GLY A 59 -2.88 -9.18 -1.15
CA GLY A 59 -1.59 -8.88 -1.79
C GLY A 59 -1.73 -8.22 -3.15
N GLN A 60 -2.66 -8.69 -3.98
CA GLN A 60 -2.99 -8.07 -5.27
C GLN A 60 -3.53 -6.65 -5.11
N VAL A 61 -4.37 -6.43 -4.09
CA VAL A 61 -4.89 -5.09 -3.77
C VAL A 61 -3.76 -4.15 -3.34
N VAL A 62 -2.84 -4.60 -2.49
CA VAL A 62 -1.65 -3.80 -2.08
C VAL A 62 -0.77 -3.50 -3.29
N LYS A 63 -0.52 -4.49 -4.16
CA LYS A 63 0.22 -4.29 -5.41
C LYS A 63 -0.45 -3.22 -6.29
N ALA A 64 -1.77 -3.27 -6.44
CA ALA A 64 -2.53 -2.27 -7.17
C ALA A 64 -2.41 -0.87 -6.54
N MET A 65 -2.49 -0.77 -5.20
CA MET A 65 -2.33 0.50 -4.48
C MET A 65 -0.94 1.12 -4.70
N ILE A 66 0.13 0.31 -4.68
CA ILE A 66 1.50 0.78 -4.95
C ILE A 66 1.61 1.26 -6.41
N ILE A 67 1.09 0.49 -7.35
CA ILE A 67 1.07 0.85 -8.78
C ILE A 67 0.31 2.17 -9.02
N ASN A 68 -0.84 2.36 -8.36
CA ASN A 68 -1.60 3.60 -8.46
C ASN A 68 -0.88 4.78 -7.80
N GLY A 69 -0.30 4.58 -6.61
CA GLY A 69 0.47 5.61 -5.89
C GLY A 69 1.71 6.08 -6.66
N LEU A 70 2.37 5.20 -7.42
CA LEU A 70 3.49 5.52 -8.30
C LEU A 70 3.08 5.90 -9.73
N GLY A 71 1.78 5.83 -10.03
CA GLY A 71 1.18 6.12 -11.33
C GLY A 71 0.83 7.59 -11.57
N PHE A 72 1.11 8.48 -10.61
CA PHE A 72 0.83 9.92 -10.66
C PHE A 72 -0.66 10.29 -10.72
N VAL A 73 -1.52 9.62 -9.95
CA VAL A 73 -2.96 9.94 -9.91
C VAL A 73 -3.46 10.22 -8.49
N SER A 74 -3.70 11.49 -8.18
CA SER A 74 -4.33 11.94 -6.92
C SER A 74 -5.86 11.94 -7.05
N LYS A 75 -6.47 10.76 -7.21
CA LYS A 75 -7.93 10.60 -7.29
C LYS A 75 -8.52 10.01 -6.00
N PRO A 76 -9.79 10.31 -5.69
CA PRO A 76 -10.52 9.63 -4.62
C PRO A 76 -10.59 8.11 -4.80
N LEU A 77 -10.73 7.38 -3.69
CA LEU A 77 -10.72 5.91 -3.67
C LEU A 77 -11.80 5.27 -4.57
N TYR A 78 -12.98 5.89 -4.69
CA TYR A 78 -14.06 5.36 -5.54
C TYR A 78 -13.74 5.42 -7.05
N MET A 79 -12.77 6.25 -7.47
CA MET A 79 -12.29 6.33 -8.85
C MET A 79 -11.12 5.37 -9.13
N PHE A 80 -10.76 4.52 -8.17
CA PHE A 80 -9.65 3.58 -8.32
C PHE A 80 -9.85 2.59 -9.48
N PRO A 81 -11.05 2.04 -9.75
CA PRO A 81 -11.28 1.22 -10.94
C PRO A 81 -11.00 1.96 -12.26
N GLU A 82 -11.40 3.24 -12.37
CA GLU A 82 -11.22 4.04 -13.59
C GLU A 82 -9.75 4.16 -14.00
N TYR A 83 -8.84 4.25 -13.01
CA TYR A 83 -7.41 4.30 -13.27
C TYR A 83 -6.92 3.05 -13.99
N PHE A 84 -7.50 1.89 -13.67
CA PHE A 84 -7.08 0.60 -14.18
C PHE A 84 -7.74 0.20 -15.51
N GLU A 85 -8.71 0.96 -16.02
CA GLU A 85 -9.41 0.66 -17.29
C GLU A 85 -8.48 0.62 -18.50
N THR A 86 -7.46 1.47 -18.51
CA THR A 86 -6.49 1.55 -19.63
C THR A 86 -5.19 0.81 -19.34
N ILE A 87 -5.07 0.20 -18.15
CA ILE A 87 -3.84 -0.42 -17.65
C ILE A 87 -3.96 -1.94 -17.77
N ALA A 88 -2.86 -2.59 -18.12
CA ALA A 88 -2.81 -4.05 -18.27
C ALA A 88 -2.88 -4.79 -16.92
N CYS A 89 -4.07 -4.81 -16.27
CA CYS A 89 -4.30 -5.40 -14.95
C CYS A 89 -3.83 -6.85 -14.85
N GLU A 90 -4.15 -7.67 -15.85
CA GLU A 90 -3.80 -9.09 -15.82
C GLU A 90 -2.28 -9.31 -15.83
N HIS A 91 -1.56 -8.46 -16.56
CA HIS A 91 -0.11 -8.53 -16.67
C HIS A 91 0.59 -7.93 -15.45
N LEU A 92 0.05 -6.84 -14.90
CA LEU A 92 0.70 -6.08 -13.84
C LEU A 92 0.32 -6.55 -12.44
N ILE A 93 -0.90 -7.02 -12.21
CA ILE A 93 -1.42 -7.34 -10.87
C ILE A 93 -1.57 -8.85 -10.71
N GLY A 94 -2.17 -9.52 -11.69
CA GLY A 94 -2.27 -10.97 -11.74
C GLY A 94 -3.41 -11.47 -12.64
N THR A 95 -3.34 -12.74 -13.00
CA THR A 95 -4.27 -13.38 -13.95
C THR A 95 -5.73 -13.20 -13.53
N GLY A 96 -6.57 -12.75 -14.46
CA GLY A 96 -8.01 -12.57 -14.25
C GLY A 96 -8.41 -11.36 -13.41
N VAL A 97 -7.45 -10.54 -12.98
CA VAL A 97 -7.73 -9.29 -12.24
C VAL A 97 -8.35 -8.29 -13.20
N LYS A 98 -9.55 -7.80 -12.85
CA LYS A 98 -10.25 -6.76 -13.59
C LYS A 98 -10.28 -5.45 -12.80
N PRO A 99 -10.33 -4.29 -13.49
CA PRO A 99 -10.46 -2.98 -12.84
C PRO A 99 -11.63 -2.91 -11.85
N GLU A 100 -12.79 -3.47 -12.23
CA GLU A 100 -14.01 -3.50 -11.42
C GLU A 100 -13.87 -4.24 -10.06
N TYR A 101 -12.85 -5.09 -9.90
CA TYR A 101 -12.59 -5.80 -8.65
C TYR A 101 -11.81 -4.95 -7.64
N LEU A 102 -11.18 -3.85 -8.11
CA LEU A 102 -10.39 -2.92 -7.33
C LEU A 102 -11.23 -1.70 -6.91
N ASN A 103 -12.39 -1.97 -6.30
CA ASN A 103 -13.30 -0.92 -5.80
C ASN A 103 -12.94 -0.48 -4.37
N ASP A 104 -13.44 0.69 -3.98
CA ASP A 104 -13.23 1.33 -2.69
C ASP A 104 -13.60 0.43 -1.49
N ASP A 105 -14.69 -0.34 -1.58
CA ASP A 105 -15.05 -1.31 -0.55
C ASP A 105 -13.94 -2.36 -0.31
N LYS A 106 -13.39 -2.93 -1.38
CA LYS A 106 -12.32 -3.94 -1.27
C LYS A 106 -11.03 -3.31 -0.79
N LEU A 107 -10.68 -2.13 -1.30
CA LEU A 107 -9.50 -1.38 -0.88
C LEU A 107 -9.58 -1.02 0.62
N GLY A 108 -10.69 -0.46 1.06
CA GLY A 108 -10.93 -0.08 2.46
C GLY A 108 -10.81 -1.27 3.41
N ARG A 109 -11.46 -2.40 3.10
CA ARG A 109 -11.34 -3.62 3.93
C ARG A 109 -9.91 -4.14 4.02
N VAL A 110 -9.12 -4.03 2.95
CA VAL A 110 -7.70 -4.42 2.98
C VAL A 110 -6.89 -3.44 3.84
N MET A 111 -7.15 -2.13 3.74
CA MET A 111 -6.53 -1.12 4.61
C MET A 111 -6.84 -1.36 6.09
N ASP A 112 -8.08 -1.71 6.43
CA ASP A 112 -8.47 -2.05 7.80
C ASP A 112 -7.72 -3.29 8.30
N LYS A 113 -7.62 -4.33 7.46
CA LYS A 113 -6.86 -5.54 7.79
C LYS A 113 -5.36 -5.25 7.98
N LEU A 114 -4.77 -4.40 7.12
CA LEU A 114 -3.38 -3.94 7.25
C LEU A 114 -3.16 -3.16 8.54
N PHE A 115 -4.09 -2.26 8.86
CA PHE A 115 -4.05 -1.50 10.11
C PHE A 115 -4.09 -2.44 11.31
N ILE A 116 -5.09 -3.34 11.39
CA ILE A 116 -5.22 -4.36 12.47
C ILE A 116 -3.93 -5.16 12.67
N LYS A 117 -3.22 -5.49 11.58
CA LYS A 117 -1.98 -6.27 11.63
C LYS A 117 -0.76 -5.49 12.13
N GLY A 118 -0.76 -4.17 12.00
CA GLY A 118 0.36 -3.29 12.35
C GLY A 118 1.22 -2.93 11.13
N LEU A 119 1.14 -1.67 10.71
CA LEU A 119 1.83 -1.16 9.52
C LEU A 119 3.36 -1.17 9.68
N ASP A 120 3.85 -0.87 10.87
CA ASP A 120 5.28 -0.93 11.23
C ASP A 120 5.85 -2.34 11.04
N THR A 121 5.12 -3.35 11.49
CA THR A 121 5.47 -4.77 11.36
C THR A 121 5.46 -5.22 9.91
N ILE A 122 4.39 -4.87 9.16
CA ILE A 122 4.30 -5.19 7.73
C ILE A 122 5.46 -4.54 6.96
N PHE A 123 5.71 -3.26 7.20
CA PHE A 123 6.79 -2.51 6.56
C PHE A 123 8.15 -3.15 6.84
N PHE A 124 8.44 -3.47 8.10
CA PHE A 124 9.69 -4.09 8.50
C PHE A 124 9.93 -5.44 7.81
N ILE A 125 8.91 -6.30 7.74
CA ILE A 125 9.02 -7.61 7.08
C ILE A 125 9.34 -7.43 5.59
N ILE A 126 8.63 -6.53 4.91
CA ILE A 126 8.86 -6.23 3.49
C ILE A 126 10.27 -5.66 3.28
N ALA A 127 10.69 -4.72 4.11
CA ALA A 127 11.99 -4.06 3.99
C ALA A 127 13.16 -5.04 4.21
N VAL A 128 13.07 -5.93 5.21
CA VAL A 128 14.07 -6.98 5.43
C VAL A 128 14.12 -7.95 4.24
N LYS A 129 12.97 -8.33 3.68
CA LYS A 129 12.91 -9.17 2.47
C LYS A 129 13.54 -8.48 1.26
N ALA A 130 13.27 -7.20 1.07
CA ALA A 130 13.88 -6.40 0.01
C ALA A 130 15.40 -6.30 0.19
N ALA A 131 15.88 -6.00 1.40
CA ALA A 131 17.31 -5.93 1.70
C ALA A 131 18.02 -7.27 1.42
N GLN A 132 17.43 -8.39 1.82
CA GLN A 132 17.94 -9.72 1.52
C GLN A 132 17.94 -10.01 0.02
N LYS A 133 16.86 -9.65 -0.69
CA LYS A 133 16.71 -9.90 -2.13
C LYS A 133 17.74 -9.14 -2.97
N PHE A 134 18.04 -7.90 -2.59
CA PHE A 134 18.91 -7.00 -3.35
C PHE A 134 20.32 -6.87 -2.77
N GLY A 135 20.63 -7.59 -1.68
CA GLY A 135 21.96 -7.62 -1.08
C GLY A 135 22.35 -6.33 -0.36
N VAL A 136 21.36 -5.58 0.16
CA VAL A 136 21.59 -4.33 0.90
C VAL A 136 22.22 -4.65 2.26
N SER A 137 23.37 -4.04 2.57
CA SER A 137 24.08 -4.28 3.82
C SER A 137 23.39 -3.60 5.00
N LEU A 138 23.00 -4.37 6.02
CA LEU A 138 22.42 -3.86 7.28
C LEU A 138 23.45 -3.73 8.41
N SER A 139 24.74 -3.66 8.09
CA SER A 139 25.83 -3.58 9.08
C SER A 139 25.84 -2.27 9.88
N THR A 140 25.30 -1.22 9.28
CA THR A 140 25.19 0.13 9.85
C THR A 140 23.83 0.68 9.50
N SER A 141 23.22 1.43 10.40
CA SER A 141 21.93 2.06 10.16
C SER A 141 21.87 3.45 10.79
N HIS A 142 21.07 4.32 10.19
CA HIS A 142 20.81 5.68 10.65
C HIS A 142 19.37 5.81 11.09
N LEU A 143 19.15 6.28 12.32
CA LEU A 143 17.83 6.65 12.82
C LEU A 143 17.69 8.15 12.64
N ASP A 144 16.63 8.56 11.95
CA ASP A 144 16.21 9.95 11.91
C ASP A 144 14.71 10.07 12.22
N SER A 145 14.33 11.26 12.67
CA SER A 145 12.97 11.60 13.06
C SER A 145 12.52 12.86 12.35
N SER A 146 11.34 12.80 11.74
CA SER A 146 10.71 13.93 11.04
C SER A 146 9.40 14.31 11.73
N SER A 147 9.24 15.59 12.08
CA SER A 147 7.99 16.15 12.58
C SER A 147 7.09 16.59 11.43
N ILE A 148 5.83 16.17 11.43
CA ILE A 148 4.84 16.59 10.45
C ILE A 148 3.82 17.51 11.13
N HIS A 149 3.70 18.73 10.62
CA HIS A 149 2.79 19.74 11.13
C HIS A 149 1.44 19.73 10.40
N VAL A 150 0.37 19.77 11.18
CA VAL A 150 -0.99 19.91 10.65
C VAL A 150 -1.38 21.39 10.72
N HIS A 151 -2.16 21.85 9.75
CA HIS A 151 -2.69 23.21 9.70
C HIS A 151 -4.22 23.14 9.66
N GLY A 152 -4.90 24.01 10.40
CA GLY A 152 -6.36 24.08 10.43
C GLY A 152 -6.90 24.66 11.72
N GLN A 153 -8.21 24.81 11.80
CA GLN A 153 -8.89 25.22 13.03
C GLN A 153 -8.96 24.02 13.98
N TYR A 154 -8.34 24.15 15.15
CA TYR A 154 -8.42 23.15 16.21
C TYR A 154 -9.59 23.46 17.14
N ASN A 155 -10.45 22.48 17.38
CA ASN A 155 -11.53 22.60 18.38
C ASN A 155 -11.01 22.52 19.83
N THR A 156 -9.70 22.41 20.04
CA THR A 156 -9.05 22.18 21.35
C THR A 156 -7.97 23.23 21.61
N SER A 157 -7.94 23.79 22.81
CA SER A 157 -6.93 24.75 23.26
C SER A 157 -5.52 24.15 23.32
N LEU A 158 -4.50 25.01 23.28
CA LEU A 158 -3.10 24.64 23.52
C LEU A 158 -2.97 23.98 24.90
N PRO A 159 -2.28 22.83 25.04
CA PRO A 159 -1.96 22.29 26.33
C PRO A 159 -0.97 23.23 27.03
N GLU A 160 -1.24 23.53 28.29
CA GLU A 160 -0.25 24.14 29.16
C GLU A 160 0.91 23.14 29.33
N VAL A 161 2.14 23.58 29.08
CA VAL A 161 3.33 22.75 29.28
C VAL A 161 3.52 22.57 30.79
N ILE A 162 2.92 21.53 31.37
CA ILE A 162 3.18 21.12 32.74
C ILE A 162 4.45 20.26 32.71
N PHE A 163 5.58 20.83 33.12
CA PHE A 163 6.77 20.04 33.42
C PHE A 163 6.50 19.24 34.70
N GLU A 164 6.00 18.02 34.57
CA GLU A 164 5.93 17.09 35.69
C GLU A 164 7.34 16.64 36.10
N ASN A 165 7.92 17.32 37.09
CA ASN A 165 9.03 16.79 37.86
C ASN A 165 8.50 15.65 38.76
N GLN A 166 8.26 14.47 38.19
CA GLN A 166 7.95 13.28 38.98
C GLN A 166 9.05 12.23 38.84
N LYS A 167 9.66 11.92 40.00
CA LYS A 167 10.56 10.78 40.20
C LYS A 167 9.86 9.50 39.76
N ILE A 168 10.44 8.79 38.80
CA ILE A 168 10.04 7.45 38.42
C ILE A 168 10.32 6.52 39.61
N GLY A 169 9.25 6.17 40.33
CA GLY A 169 9.22 4.99 41.17
C GLY A 169 9.11 3.77 40.27
N ASN A 170 10.09 2.88 40.36
CA ASN A 170 10.10 1.59 39.68
C ASN A 170 8.79 0.83 39.95
N ASN A 171 8.13 0.40 38.87
CA ASN A 171 7.54 -0.93 38.77
C ASN A 171 7.44 -1.28 37.28
N GLN A 172 8.56 -1.79 36.79
CA GLN A 172 8.59 -2.74 35.69
C GLN A 172 7.68 -3.91 36.07
N GLU A 173 6.68 -4.21 35.23
CA GLU A 173 6.08 -5.53 35.00
C GLU A 173 4.76 -5.31 34.27
N LEU A 174 4.75 -5.61 32.96
CA LEU A 174 3.63 -5.94 32.04
C LEU A 174 3.97 -5.63 30.55
N GLU A 175 5.24 -5.57 30.17
CA GLU A 175 5.68 -5.48 28.76
C GLU A 175 5.99 -6.86 28.13
N GLU A 176 5.33 -7.93 28.58
CA GLU A 176 5.41 -9.23 27.93
C GLU A 176 4.14 -9.54 27.13
N ILE A 177 4.27 -9.46 25.81
CA ILE A 177 3.49 -10.20 24.81
C ILE A 177 1.97 -9.92 24.83
N ALA A 178 1.58 -8.67 25.09
CA ALA A 178 0.31 -8.18 24.55
C ALA A 178 0.57 -7.80 23.09
N VAL A 179 -0.12 -8.46 22.15
CA VAL A 179 -0.22 -8.02 20.75
C VAL A 179 -0.46 -6.51 20.77
N LYS A 180 0.57 -5.71 20.45
CA LYS A 180 0.45 -4.25 20.38
C LYS A 180 -0.68 -4.01 19.39
N SER A 181 -1.84 -3.62 19.90
CA SER A 181 -2.94 -3.18 19.06
C SER A 181 -2.39 -2.04 18.21
N PRO A 182 -2.68 -2.00 16.90
CA PRO A 182 -2.15 -0.94 16.06
C PRO A 182 -2.55 0.41 16.64
N LYS A 183 -1.54 1.25 16.87
CA LYS A 183 -1.77 2.57 17.44
C LYS A 183 -2.18 3.50 16.30
N GLU A 184 -3.27 4.22 16.49
CA GLU A 184 -3.62 5.34 15.61
C GLU A 184 -2.60 6.48 15.78
N ILE A 185 -2.36 7.25 14.71
CA ILE A 185 -1.51 8.43 14.79
C ILE A 185 -2.23 9.47 15.66
N THR A 186 -1.61 9.85 16.77
CA THR A 186 -2.18 10.84 17.69
C THR A 186 -1.67 12.23 17.33
N ILE A 187 -2.53 13.05 16.71
CA ILE A 187 -2.18 14.42 16.33
C ILE A 187 -2.32 15.33 17.56
N THR A 188 -1.19 15.77 18.13
CA THR A 188 -1.14 16.53 19.39
C THR A 188 -0.11 17.67 19.34
N TYR A 189 -0.09 18.51 20.37
CA TYR A 189 0.96 19.50 20.53
C TYR A 189 2.17 18.89 21.22
N GLY A 190 3.36 19.44 20.96
CA GLY A 190 4.59 18.98 21.58
C GLY A 190 5.76 19.87 21.22
N TYR A 191 6.97 19.40 21.49
CA TYR A 191 8.19 20.08 21.07
C TYR A 191 8.27 20.14 19.54
N SER A 192 8.31 21.35 18.97
CA SER A 192 8.45 21.58 17.53
C SER A 192 9.89 21.98 17.22
N ARG A 193 10.55 21.20 16.34
CA ARG A 193 11.89 21.52 15.82
C ARG A 193 11.90 22.78 14.96
N ASP A 194 10.78 23.04 14.27
CA ASP A 194 10.59 24.21 13.42
C ASP A 194 10.09 25.44 14.20
N HIS A 195 10.15 25.40 15.53
CA HIS A 195 9.71 26.49 16.43
C HIS A 195 8.24 26.91 16.24
N ARG A 196 7.36 25.95 15.92
CA ARG A 196 5.90 26.11 15.77
C ARG A 196 5.11 25.32 16.83
N PRO A 197 5.25 25.64 18.13
CA PRO A 197 4.51 24.97 19.20
C PRO A 197 3.00 25.22 19.13
N ASP A 198 2.56 26.19 18.31
CA ASP A 198 1.17 26.51 18.02
C ASP A 198 0.50 25.50 17.08
N LEU A 199 1.26 24.63 16.41
CA LEU A 199 0.73 23.64 15.50
C LEU A 199 0.68 22.26 16.16
N LYS A 200 -0.42 21.54 15.92
CA LYS A 200 -0.44 20.11 16.20
C LYS A 200 0.48 19.39 15.22
N GLN A 201 1.07 18.31 15.69
CA GLN A 201 2.03 17.52 14.96
C GLN A 201 1.95 16.05 15.35
N PHE A 202 2.63 15.23 14.57
CA PHE A 202 3.02 13.88 14.91
C PHE A 202 4.45 13.65 14.40
N ILE A 203 5.13 12.64 14.92
CA ILE A 203 6.51 12.33 14.57
C ILE A 203 6.55 10.99 13.85
N ILE A 204 7.35 10.94 12.79
CA ILE A 204 7.75 9.71 12.12
C ILE A 204 9.23 9.48 12.41
N GLU A 205 9.55 8.29 12.90
CA GLU A 205 10.91 7.77 13.03
C GLU A 205 11.16 6.75 11.93
N MET A 206 12.31 6.86 11.28
CA MET A 206 12.71 5.94 10.22
C MET A 206 14.15 5.51 10.43
N ILE A 207 14.39 4.20 10.32
CA ILE A 207 15.74 3.62 10.30
C ILE A 207 16.07 3.28 8.85
N CYS A 208 17.15 3.85 8.33
CA CYS A 208 17.68 3.54 7.01
C CYS A 208 18.98 2.75 7.11
N SER A 209 19.19 1.86 6.13
CA SER A 209 20.47 1.18 5.89
C SER A 209 21.57 2.18 5.57
N GLY A 210 22.77 2.01 6.13
CA GLY A 210 23.95 2.81 5.75
C GLY A 210 24.46 2.49 4.33
N ASP A 211 23.97 1.40 3.74
CA ASP A 211 24.15 1.08 2.32
C ASP A 211 22.91 1.56 1.53
N GLY A 212 23.07 2.66 0.81
CA GLY A 212 22.06 3.21 -0.10
C GLY A 212 20.85 3.87 0.56
N ASP A 213 20.87 4.12 1.87
CA ASP A 213 19.80 4.79 2.65
C ASP A 213 18.42 4.14 2.50
N ILE A 214 18.40 2.82 2.28
CA ILE A 214 17.16 2.06 2.11
C ILE A 214 16.38 2.01 3.44
N PRO A 215 15.11 2.44 3.49
CA PRO A 215 14.30 2.34 4.70
C PRO A 215 14.10 0.89 5.16
N ILE A 216 14.40 0.62 6.43
CA ILE A 216 14.33 -0.71 7.05
C ILE A 216 13.21 -0.79 8.08
N PHE A 217 12.98 0.29 8.82
CA PHE A 217 11.95 0.34 9.86
C PHE A 217 11.30 1.72 9.89
N LEU A 218 10.00 1.75 10.18
CA LEU A 218 9.18 2.94 10.27
C LEU A 218 8.36 2.86 11.56
N HIS A 219 8.40 3.92 12.37
CA HIS A 219 7.55 4.09 13.54
C HIS A 219 6.92 5.48 13.55
N TYR A 220 5.75 5.62 14.16
CA TYR A 220 5.02 6.88 14.19
C TYR A 220 4.29 7.05 15.53
N PHE A 221 4.23 8.28 16.04
CA PHE A 221 3.56 8.62 17.29
C PHE A 221 3.11 10.08 17.39
#